data_AF-A0A7K5ENV9-F1
#
_entry.id   AF-A0A7K5ENV9-F1
#
_cell.length_a   1.000
_cell.length_b   1.000
_cell.length_c   1.000
_cell.angle_alpha   90.00
_cell.angle_beta   90.00
_cell.angle_gamma   90.00
#
_symmetry.space_group_name_H-M   'P 1'
#
loop_
_entity.id
_entity.type
_entity.pdbx_description
1 polymer ?
#
loop_
_entity_poly.entity_id
_entity_poly.type
_entity_poly.pdbx_seq_one_letter_code
_entity_poly.pdbx_strand_id
1 'polypeptide(L)'
;MPTASTAQILGNNESIEPYTSNIYTRRVLSGEFQVVNPHLLKDLTERGLWNEEMKNQIIAHNGSIQNIPEIPDDLKQLYKTVWEISQKTILKMAADRGAFIDQSQSLNIHIAEPNYGKLTSMHFYGWKQ
;
A
#
# COMPACT_ATOMS: atom_id res chain seq x y z
N MET A 1 -11.02 9.01 -9.36
CA MET A 1 -11.33 9.91 -8.23
C MET A 1 -10.94 9.22 -6.93
N PRO A 2 -10.66 9.95 -5.83
CA PRO A 2 -10.45 9.32 -4.52
C PRO A 2 -11.73 8.58 -4.10
N THR A 3 -11.57 7.46 -3.41
CA THR A 3 -12.71 6.60 -3.00
C THR A 3 -12.70 6.32 -1.50
N ALA A 4 -12.00 7.12 -0.70
CA ALA A 4 -11.83 6.93 0.75
C ALA A 4 -13.08 6.38 1.48
N SER A 5 -14.20 7.10 1.45
CA SER A 5 -15.42 6.68 2.17
C SER A 5 -16.07 5.42 1.60
N THR A 6 -16.21 5.33 0.27
CA THR A 6 -16.88 4.18 -0.37
C THR A 6 -16.03 2.92 -0.32
N ALA A 7 -14.72 3.02 -0.50
CA ALA A 7 -13.78 1.92 -0.32
C ALA A 7 -13.78 1.43 1.14
N GLN A 8 -13.81 2.35 2.11
CA GLN A 8 -13.93 1.98 3.52
C GLN A 8 -15.25 1.26 3.83
N ILE A 9 -16.38 1.72 3.27
CA ILE A 9 -17.69 1.06 3.44
C ILE A 9 -17.66 -0.36 2.85
N LEU A 10 -17.02 -0.53 1.69
CA LEU A 10 -16.95 -1.80 0.98
C LEU A 10 -15.79 -2.71 1.45
N GLY A 11 -14.93 -2.23 2.34
CA GLY A 11 -13.75 -2.97 2.82
C GLY A 11 -12.64 -3.15 1.78
N ASN A 12 -12.53 -2.25 0.81
CA ASN A 12 -11.53 -2.28 -0.26
C ASN A 12 -10.38 -1.28 0.00
N ASN A 13 -9.27 -1.45 -0.73
CA ASN A 13 -8.24 -0.41 -0.81
C ASN A 13 -8.74 0.79 -1.62
N GLU A 14 -8.13 1.96 -1.40
CA GLU A 14 -8.55 3.19 -2.06
C GLU A 14 -8.10 3.25 -3.54
N SER A 15 -9.05 3.55 -4.43
CA SER A 15 -8.81 3.93 -5.82
C SER A 15 -7.84 2.96 -6.54
N ILE A 16 -6.89 3.51 -7.29
CA ILE A 16 -5.82 2.82 -8.01
C ILE A 16 -4.53 2.70 -7.18
N GLU A 17 -4.60 2.98 -5.88
CA GLU A 17 -3.42 3.09 -5.04
C GLU A 17 -2.92 1.71 -4.59
N PRO A 18 -1.60 1.54 -4.40
CA PRO A 18 -1.08 0.41 -3.65
C PRO A 18 -1.55 0.45 -2.19
N TYR A 19 -1.40 -0.67 -1.48
CA TYR A 19 -1.67 -0.69 -0.04
C TYR A 19 -0.70 0.23 0.71
N THR A 20 -1.21 1.20 1.45
CA THR A 20 -0.38 2.10 2.27
C THR A 20 0.29 1.35 3.42
N SER A 21 -0.41 0.37 3.98
CA SER A 21 0.04 -0.48 5.08
C SER A 21 -0.73 -1.80 5.08
N ASN A 22 -0.09 -2.90 5.52
CA ASN A 22 -0.80 -4.15 5.76
C ASN A 22 -1.49 -4.22 7.14
N ILE A 23 -1.29 -3.22 8.01
CA ILE A 23 -2.03 -3.08 9.26
C ILE A 23 -2.31 -1.61 9.57
N TYR A 24 -3.52 -1.28 9.97
CA TYR A 24 -3.88 0.08 10.34
C TYR A 24 -4.73 0.13 11.60
N THR A 25 -4.52 1.17 12.40
CA THR A 25 -5.30 1.41 13.61
C THR A 25 -6.60 2.12 13.25
N ARG A 26 -7.73 1.47 13.51
CA ARG A 26 -9.06 2.07 13.41
C ARG A 26 -9.53 2.55 14.79
N ARG A 27 -9.69 3.87 14.92
CA ARG A 27 -10.24 4.50 16.14
C ARG A 27 -11.76 4.55 16.07
N VAL A 28 -12.44 4.09 17.10
CA VAL A 28 -13.90 4.17 17.30
C VAL A 28 -14.20 4.64 18.72
N LEU A 29 -15.46 4.97 19.02
CA LEU A 29 -15.86 5.44 20.36
C LEU A 29 -15.55 4.42 21.47
N SER A 30 -15.51 3.13 21.13
CA SER A 30 -15.21 2.04 22.07
C SER A 30 -13.71 1.71 22.22
N GLY A 31 -12.81 2.41 21.51
CA GLY A 31 -11.36 2.21 21.60
C GLY A 31 -10.63 2.19 20.25
N GLU A 32 -9.39 1.69 20.27
CA GLU A 32 -8.55 1.52 19.09
C GLU A 32 -8.47 0.04 18.71
N PHE A 33 -8.72 -0.28 17.45
CA PHE A 33 -8.67 -1.65 16.93
C PHE A 33 -7.63 -1.74 15.81
N GLN A 34 -6.74 -2.73 15.90
CA GLN A 34 -5.80 -3.03 14.83
C GLN A 34 -6.51 -3.84 13.75
N VAL A 35 -6.57 -3.30 12.54
CA VAL A 35 -7.18 -3.95 11.38
C VAL A 35 -6.06 -4.38 10.43
N VAL A 36 -5.95 -5.68 10.23
CA VAL A 36 -4.98 -6.30 9.31
C VAL A 36 -5.59 -6.37 7.92
N ASN A 37 -4.76 -6.25 6.88
CA ASN A 37 -5.17 -6.54 5.51
C ASN A 37 -5.77 -7.95 5.44
N PRO A 38 -7.07 -8.09 5.11
CA PRO A 38 -7.76 -9.37 5.17
C PRO A 38 -7.16 -10.40 4.21
N HIS A 39 -6.57 -9.96 3.10
CA HIS A 39 -5.89 -10.84 2.14
C HIS A 39 -4.60 -11.41 2.75
N LEU A 40 -3.75 -10.56 3.34
CA LEU A 40 -2.54 -11.01 4.00
C LEU A 40 -2.86 -11.95 5.17
N LEU A 41 -3.85 -11.61 5.99
CA LEU A 41 -4.29 -12.44 7.11
C LEU A 41 -4.69 -13.84 6.65
N LYS A 42 -5.49 -13.92 5.58
CA LYS A 42 -5.90 -15.20 4.98
C LYS A 42 -4.68 -16.00 4.51
N ASP A 43 -3.80 -15.37 3.73
CA ASP A 43 -2.61 -16.03 3.16
C ASP A 43 -1.61 -16.51 4.20
N LEU A 44 -1.44 -15.77 5.29
CA LEU A 44 -0.61 -16.18 6.43
C LEU A 44 -1.27 -17.31 7.22
N THR A 45 -2.59 -17.29 7.38
CA THR A 45 -3.34 -18.34 8.09
C THR A 45 -3.31 -19.65 7.31
N GLU A 46 -3.51 -19.60 5.99
CA GLU A 46 -3.44 -20.79 5.11
C GLU A 46 -2.06 -21.44 5.10
N ARG A 47 -1.00 -20.64 5.28
CA ARG A 47 0.39 -21.12 5.41
C ARG A 47 0.79 -21.49 6.85
N GLY A 48 -0.11 -21.37 7.83
CA GLY A 48 0.18 -21.65 9.24
C GLY A 48 1.16 -20.67 9.90
N LEU A 49 1.34 -19.48 9.32
CA LEU A 49 2.26 -18.45 9.79
C LEU A 49 1.59 -17.40 10.70
N TRP A 50 0.26 -17.38 10.75
CA TRP A 50 -0.47 -16.39 11.53
C TRP A 50 -0.51 -16.73 13.03
N ASN A 51 0.03 -15.82 13.85
CA ASN A 51 -0.05 -15.86 15.31
C ASN A 51 0.06 -14.42 15.88
N GLU A 52 -0.10 -14.26 17.20
CA GLU A 52 0.01 -12.93 17.84
C GLU A 52 1.42 -12.33 17.75
N GLU A 53 2.47 -13.14 17.71
CA GLU A 53 3.84 -12.66 17.52
C GLU A 53 4.03 -12.05 16.13
N MET A 54 3.56 -12.73 15.08
CA MET A 54 3.54 -12.26 13.70
C MET A 54 2.82 -10.92 13.60
N LYS A 55 1.64 -10.80 14.20
CA LYS A 55 0.90 -9.53 14.25
C LYS A 55 1.71 -8.42 14.91
N ASN A 56 2.36 -8.69 16.05
CA ASN A 56 3.19 -7.71 16.74
C ASN A 56 4.43 -7.31 15.92
N GLN A 57 5.04 -8.24 15.19
CA GLN A 57 6.14 -7.94 14.27
C GLN A 57 5.68 -7.04 13.12
N ILE A 58 4.51 -7.29 12.53
CA ILE A 58 3.96 -6.44 11.47
C ILE A 58 3.69 -5.02 12.00
N ILE A 59 3.16 -4.89 13.23
CA ILE A 59 2.98 -3.59 13.89
C ILE A 59 4.32 -2.87 14.08
N ALA A 60 5.33 -3.57 14.60
CA ALA A 60 6.66 -3.01 14.84
C ALA A 60 7.32 -2.50 13.56
N HIS A 61 7.00 -3.11 12.42
CA HIS A 61 7.47 -2.69 11.09
C HIS A 61 6.50 -1.75 10.36
N ASN A 62 5.59 -1.08 11.09
CA ASN A 62 4.61 -0.14 10.53
C ASN A 62 3.77 -0.73 9.37
N GLY A 63 3.44 -2.02 9.46
CA GLY A 63 2.67 -2.74 8.45
C GLY A 63 3.46 -3.25 7.25
N SER A 64 4.78 -3.09 7.24
CA SER A 64 5.65 -3.79 6.30
C SER A 64 5.87 -5.24 6.76
N ILE A 65 5.99 -6.14 5.79
CA ILE A 65 6.33 -7.55 6.03
C ILE A 65 7.71 -7.94 5.48
N GLN A 66 8.44 -6.99 4.89
CA GLN A 66 9.69 -7.29 4.17
C GLN A 66 10.78 -7.81 5.11
N ASN A 67 10.83 -7.29 6.34
CA ASN A 67 11.87 -7.59 7.32
C ASN A 67 11.51 -8.76 8.25
N ILE A 68 10.42 -9.48 7.98
CA ILE A 68 9.98 -10.64 8.76
C ILE A 68 10.53 -11.91 8.11
N PRO A 69 11.51 -12.61 8.71
CA PRO A 69 12.20 -13.74 8.08
C PRO A 69 11.29 -14.96 7.84
N GLU A 70 10.26 -15.15 8.67
CA GLU A 70 9.33 -16.29 8.58
C GLU A 70 8.38 -16.18 7.37
N ILE A 71 8.22 -14.99 6.80
CA ILE A 71 7.33 -14.76 5.65
C ILE A 71 8.09 -15.08 4.35
N PRO A 72 7.54 -15.99 3.52
CA PRO A 72 8.10 -16.32 2.20
C PRO A 72 8.21 -15.12 1.24
N ASP A 73 9.18 -15.19 0.32
CA ASP A 73 9.46 -14.11 -0.62
C ASP A 73 8.31 -13.81 -1.59
N ASP A 74 7.53 -14.81 -1.99
CA ASP A 74 6.34 -14.63 -2.83
C ASP A 74 5.31 -13.71 -2.15
N LEU A 75 5.09 -13.91 -0.84
CA LEU A 75 4.23 -13.04 -0.06
C LEU A 75 4.81 -11.65 0.14
N LYS A 76 6.12 -11.55 0.38
CA LYS A 76 6.80 -10.26 0.49
C LYS A 76 6.68 -9.46 -0.80
N GLN A 77 6.79 -10.09 -1.97
CA GLN A 77 6.60 -9.41 -3.25
C GLN A 77 5.15 -8.96 -3.45
N LEU A 78 4.17 -9.78 -3.05
CA LEU A 78 2.75 -9.50 -3.24
C LEU A 78 2.25 -8.36 -2.33
N TYR A 79 2.68 -8.36 -1.06
CA TYR A 79 2.19 -7.44 -0.03
C TYR A 79 3.14 -6.28 0.25
N LYS A 80 3.85 -5.82 -0.80
CA LYS A 80 4.62 -4.59 -0.71
C LYS A 80 3.71 -3.41 -0.39
N THR A 81 4.16 -2.57 0.53
CA THR A 81 3.48 -1.30 0.81
C THR A 81 3.86 -0.24 -0.22
N VAL A 82 3.10 0.85 -0.28
CA VAL A 82 3.37 1.97 -1.21
C VAL A 82 4.78 2.57 -1.02
N TRP A 83 5.34 2.48 0.18
CA TRP A 83 6.68 2.95 0.54
C TRP A 83 7.80 2.06 -0.03
N GLU A 84 7.48 0.81 -0.36
CA GLU A 84 8.40 -0.20 -0.88
C GLU A 84 8.31 -0.32 -2.41
N ILE A 85 7.35 0.37 -3.03
CA ILE A 85 7.11 0.34 -4.47
C ILE A 85 7.74 1.58 -5.13
N SER A 86 8.46 1.34 -6.23
CA SER A 86 9.02 2.42 -7.05
C SER A 86 7.94 3.34 -7.59
N GLN A 87 8.01 4.63 -7.22
CA GLN A 87 7.08 5.65 -7.72
C GLN A 87 7.18 5.86 -9.24
N LYS A 88 8.32 5.53 -9.85
CA LYS A 88 8.46 5.51 -11.31
C LYS A 88 7.54 4.46 -11.95
N THR A 89 7.42 3.29 -11.33
CA THR A 89 6.51 2.22 -11.77
C THR A 89 5.06 2.67 -11.63
N ILE A 90 4.70 3.31 -10.52
CA ILE A 90 3.35 3.87 -10.31
C ILE A 90 3.00 4.89 -11.39
N LEU A 91 3.89 5.85 -11.68
CA LEU A 91 3.70 6.83 -12.75
C LEU A 91 3.57 6.17 -14.13
N LYS A 92 4.37 5.12 -14.41
CA LYS A 92 4.26 4.38 -15.66
C LYS A 92 2.91 3.67 -15.79
N MET A 93 2.47 2.96 -14.76
CA MET A 93 1.15 2.31 -14.74
C MET A 93 0.00 3.32 -14.83
N ALA A 94 0.17 4.52 -14.26
CA ALA A 94 -0.78 5.62 -14.40
C ALA A 94 -0.85 6.11 -15.86
N ALA A 95 0.28 6.27 -16.54
CA ALA A 95 0.32 6.63 -17.96
C ALA A 95 -0.29 5.54 -18.85
N ASP A 96 0.03 4.26 -18.59
CA ASP A 96 -0.46 3.13 -19.37
C ASP A 96 -1.99 3.01 -19.32
N ARG A 97 -2.60 3.15 -18.12
CA ARG A 97 -4.07 3.19 -18.01
C ARG A 97 -4.68 4.50 -18.50
N GLY A 98 -3.91 5.60 -18.47
CA GLY A 98 -4.33 6.93 -18.91
C GLY A 98 -4.72 6.98 -20.38
N ALA A 99 -4.16 6.10 -21.23
CA ALA A 99 -4.54 5.97 -22.63
C ALA A 99 -6.02 5.58 -22.85
N PHE A 100 -6.69 5.06 -21.82
CA PHE A 100 -8.09 4.62 -21.85
C PHE A 100 -9.02 5.46 -20.96
N ILE A 101 -8.53 6.61 -20.45
CA ILE A 101 -9.29 7.52 -19.59
C ILE A 101 -9.53 8.82 -20.37
N ASP A 102 -10.79 9.24 -20.47
CA ASP A 102 -11.22 10.44 -21.23
C ASP A 102 -11.00 11.76 -20.49
N GLN A 103 -10.77 11.70 -19.18
CA GLN A 103 -10.46 12.84 -18.31
C GLN A 103 -9.06 12.69 -17.68
N SER A 104 -8.99 12.35 -16.41
CA SER A 104 -7.76 12.21 -15.64
C SER A 104 -7.98 11.30 -14.43
N GLN A 105 -6.94 11.13 -13.61
CA GLN A 105 -6.93 10.29 -12.43
C GLN A 105 -6.34 11.03 -11.23
N SER A 106 -6.88 10.77 -10.06
CA SER A 106 -6.33 11.25 -8.80
C SER A 106 -5.17 10.33 -8.40
N LEU A 107 -3.94 10.82 -8.54
CA LEU A 107 -2.73 10.03 -8.31
C LEU A 107 -1.92 10.64 -7.16
N ASN A 108 -1.87 9.91 -6.05
CA ASN A 108 -0.98 10.25 -4.94
C ASN A 108 0.44 9.72 -5.20
N ILE A 109 1.44 10.48 -4.73
CA ILE A 109 2.85 10.11 -4.81
C ILE A 109 3.41 9.99 -3.40
N HIS A 110 4.06 8.87 -3.14
CA HIS A 110 4.58 8.53 -1.81
C HIS A 110 6.10 8.43 -1.86
N ILE A 111 6.78 9.37 -1.21
CA ILE A 111 8.24 9.41 -1.12
C ILE A 111 8.62 9.54 0.35
N ALA A 112 9.16 8.46 0.93
CA ALA A 112 9.53 8.42 2.34
C ALA A 112 10.60 9.46 2.71
N GLU A 113 11.62 9.62 1.86
CA GLU A 113 12.71 10.57 2.04
C GLU A 113 12.76 11.56 0.87
N PRO A 114 11.94 12.62 0.91
CA PRO A 114 11.88 13.60 -0.16
C PRO A 114 13.13 14.47 -0.18
N ASN A 115 13.62 14.76 -1.38
CA ASN A 115 14.64 15.78 -1.61
C ASN A 115 14.37 16.48 -2.94
N TYR A 116 15.03 17.62 -3.16
CA TYR A 116 14.84 18.44 -4.37
C TYR A 116 14.96 17.61 -5.66
N GLY A 117 16.04 16.84 -5.79
CA GLY A 117 16.29 16.03 -6.99
C GLY A 117 15.25 14.95 -7.24
N LYS A 118 14.80 14.24 -6.20
CA LYS A 118 13.77 13.19 -6.30
C LYS A 118 12.43 13.78 -6.73
N LEU A 119 12.01 14.90 -6.12
CA LEU A 119 10.75 15.57 -6.44
C LEU A 119 10.75 16.14 -7.86
N THR A 120 11.82 16.83 -8.25
CA THR A 120 11.99 17.34 -9.62
C THR A 120 11.94 16.21 -10.62
N SER A 121 12.72 15.14 -10.42
CA SER A 121 12.77 14.00 -11.35
C SER A 121 11.41 13.31 -11.50
N MET A 122 10.66 13.18 -10.40
CA MET A 122 9.33 12.58 -10.37
C MET A 122 8.33 13.40 -11.19
N HIS A 123 8.26 14.73 -10.97
CA HIS A 123 7.37 15.60 -11.74
C HIS A 123 7.71 15.63 -13.24
N PHE A 124 8.99 15.76 -13.58
CA PHE A 124 9.43 15.76 -14.98
C PHE A 124 9.24 14.40 -15.65
N TYR A 125 9.32 13.30 -14.91
CA TYR A 125 8.98 11.99 -15.44
C TYR A 125 7.49 11.92 -15.78
N GLY A 126 6.60 12.27 -14.84
CA GLY A 126 5.15 12.27 -15.08
C GLY A 126 4.71 13.17 -16.24
N TRP A 127 5.33 14.35 -16.40
CA TRP A 127 5.01 15.27 -17.50
C TRP A 127 5.43 14.75 -18.89
N LYS A 128 6.48 13.92 -18.97
CA LYS A 128 7.01 13.40 -20.24
C LYS A 128 6.29 12.14 -20.74
N GLN A 129 5.51 11.49 -19.89
CA GLN A 129 4.77 10.29 -20.23
C GLN A 129 3.55 10.61 -21.08
#